data_AF-A0A1H3HCR9-F1
#
_entry.id   AF-A0A1H3HCR9-F1
#
_cell.length_a   1.000
_cell.length_b   1.000
_cell.length_c   1.000
_cell.angle_alpha   90.00
_cell.angle_beta   90.00
_cell.angle_gamma   90.00
#
_symmetry.space_group_name_H-M   'P 1'
#
loop_
_entity.id
_entity.type
_entity.pdbx_description
1 polymer ?
#
loop_
_entity_poly.entity_id
_entity_poly.type
_entity_poly.pdbx_seq_one_letter_code
_entity_poly.pdbx_strand_id
1 'polypeptide(L)'
;MPQPLPFPDFLLNTSVRIVQSTINEDGESSEILLYDGKAIYDEKSRSVLDAQRRLVTLSGKIIAKGDIYPGQLLEGYVEVGPDKKFIYNAARIRNPDGSVFSTELDLSG
;
A
#
# COMPACT_ATOMS: atom_id res chain seq x y z
N MET A 1 30.15 0.25 -2.90
CA MET A 1 29.01 -0.35 -2.18
C MET A 1 28.39 -1.41 -3.09
N PRO A 2 27.91 -2.55 -2.56
CA PRO A 2 27.20 -3.53 -3.39
C PRO A 2 25.94 -2.91 -4.00
N GLN A 3 25.64 -3.27 -5.25
CA GLN A 3 24.43 -2.83 -5.93
C GLN A 3 23.19 -3.46 -5.25
N PRO A 4 22.08 -2.73 -5.10
CA PRO A 4 20.86 -3.29 -4.54
C PRO A 4 20.32 -4.42 -5.41
N LEU A 5 19.72 -5.43 -4.78
CA LEU A 5 19.07 -6.51 -5.51
C LEU A 5 17.86 -5.95 -6.28
N PRO A 6 17.60 -6.40 -7.52
CA PRO A 6 16.46 -5.95 -8.27
C PRO A 6 15.16 -6.42 -7.60
N PHE A 7 14.10 -5.61 -7.73
CA PHE A 7 12.77 -6.01 -7.32
C PHE A 7 12.31 -7.21 -8.18
N PRO A 8 11.69 -8.25 -7.58
CA PRO A 8 11.25 -9.44 -8.31
C PRO A 8 9.97 -9.17 -9.14
N ASP A 9 10.12 -8.52 -10.29
CA ASP A 9 9.00 -8.11 -11.17
C ASP A 9 8.08 -9.27 -11.59
N PHE A 10 8.63 -10.49 -11.68
CA PHE A 10 7.87 -11.69 -12.06
C PHE A 10 6.78 -12.08 -11.04
N LEU A 11 6.80 -11.52 -9.83
CA LEU A 11 5.76 -11.72 -8.83
C LEU A 11 4.56 -10.76 -8.98
N LEU A 12 4.68 -9.71 -9.80
CA LEU A 12 3.62 -8.72 -10.01
C LEU A 12 2.51 -9.33 -10.89
N ASN A 13 1.49 -9.91 -10.25
CA ASN A 13 0.47 -10.71 -10.92
C ASN A 13 -0.96 -10.18 -10.76
N THR A 14 -1.20 -9.22 -9.86
CA THR A 14 -2.55 -8.68 -9.58
C THR A 14 -2.64 -7.24 -10.03
N SER A 15 -3.63 -6.92 -10.89
CA SER A 15 -3.93 -5.54 -11.27
C SER A 15 -4.60 -4.79 -10.12
N VAL A 16 -4.08 -3.62 -9.76
CA VAL A 16 -4.57 -2.80 -8.67
C VAL A 16 -4.54 -1.32 -9.00
N ARG A 17 -5.42 -0.56 -8.33
CA ARG A 17 -5.38 0.90 -8.32
C ARG A 17 -5.21 1.41 -6.91
N ILE A 18 -4.19 2.23 -6.68
CA ILE A 18 -3.95 2.85 -5.37
C ILE A 18 -4.42 4.29 -5.45
N VAL A 19 -5.40 4.64 -4.61
CA VAL A 19 -6.05 5.94 -4.60
C VAL A 19 -5.80 6.62 -3.26
N GLN A 20 -5.19 7.80 -3.31
CA GLN A 20 -5.13 8.70 -2.17
C GLN A 20 -6.52 9.29 -1.94
N SER A 21 -7.01 9.23 -0.70
CA SER A 21 -8.26 9.88 -0.32
C SER A 21 -8.00 10.82 0.86
N THR A 22 -8.35 12.09 0.69
CA THR A 22 -8.26 13.11 1.75
C THR A 22 -9.59 13.83 1.86
N ILE A 23 -9.93 14.26 3.07
CA ILE A 23 -11.10 15.10 3.34
C ILE A 23 -10.57 16.50 3.60
N ASN A 24 -11.03 17.47 2.82
CA ASN A 24 -10.65 18.88 2.99
C ASN A 24 -11.43 19.51 4.16
N GLU A 25 -11.02 20.71 4.59
CA GLU A 25 -11.66 21.42 5.71
C GLU A 25 -13.17 21.68 5.50
N ASP A 26 -13.60 21.77 4.24
CA ASP A 26 -15.01 21.93 3.85
C ASP A 26 -15.81 20.61 3.84
N GLY A 27 -15.17 19.49 4.21
CA GLY A 27 -15.79 18.16 4.23
C GLY A 27 -15.87 17.47 2.86
N GLU A 28 -15.34 18.09 1.81
CA GLU A 28 -15.26 17.48 0.49
C GLU A 28 -14.14 16.43 0.42
N SER A 29 -14.49 15.23 -0.06
CA SER A 29 -13.52 14.16 -0.31
C SER A 29 -12.84 14.38 -1.66
N SER A 30 -11.52 14.54 -1.66
CA SER A 30 -10.70 14.54 -2.88
C SER A 30 -10.00 13.21 -3.04
N GLU A 31 -10.10 12.62 -4.22
CA GLU A 31 -9.46 11.36 -4.58
C GLU A 31 -8.41 11.58 -5.68
N ILE A 32 -7.22 11.02 -5.50
CA ILE A 32 -6.11 11.12 -6.45
C ILE A 32 -5.62 9.71 -6.75
N LEU A 33 -5.68 9.29 -8.01
CA LEU A 33 -5.09 8.03 -8.47
C LEU A 33 -3.56 8.15 -8.46
N LEU A 34 -2.91 7.40 -7.58
CA LEU A 34 -1.45 7.41 -7.42
C LEU A 34 -0.76 6.31 -8.23
N TYR A 35 -1.45 5.19 -8.45
CA TYR A 35 -0.90 4.04 -9.15
C TYR A 35 -2.01 3.25 -9.84
N ASP A 36 -1.77 2.85 -11.10
CA ASP A 36 -2.59 1.90 -11.86
C ASP A 36 -1.64 0.92 -12.55
N GLY A 37 -1.62 -0.34 -12.08
CA GLY A 37 -0.66 -1.32 -12.55
C GLY A 37 -0.71 -2.63 -11.79
N LYS A 38 0.32 -3.46 -11.95
CA LYS A 38 0.42 -4.76 -11.27
C LYS A 38 1.18 -4.66 -9.95
N ALA A 39 0.65 -5.28 -8.92
CA ALA A 39 1.29 -5.47 -7.62
C ALA A 39 1.31 -6.95 -7.24
N ILE A 40 2.07 -7.27 -6.19
CA ILE A 40 1.92 -8.54 -5.47
C ILE A 40 0.74 -8.35 -4.52
N TYR A 41 -0.23 -9.25 -4.54
CA TYR A 41 -1.31 -9.29 -3.55
C TYR A 41 -1.20 -10.55 -2.68
N ASP A 42 -0.99 -10.34 -1.39
CA ASP A 42 -1.12 -11.39 -0.37
C ASP A 42 -2.52 -11.28 0.26
N GLU A 43 -3.40 -12.19 -0.14
CA GLU A 43 -4.80 -12.26 0.30
C GLU A 43 -4.97 -12.74 1.75
N LYS A 44 -3.87 -13.16 2.40
CA LYS A 44 -3.95 -13.76 3.73
C LYS A 44 -4.44 -12.75 4.75
N SER A 45 -5.59 -13.06 5.36
CA SER A 45 -6.09 -12.30 6.49
C SER A 45 -5.26 -12.58 7.76
N ARG A 46 -5.10 -11.54 8.58
CA ARG A 46 -4.39 -11.65 9.87
C ARG A 46 -4.96 -10.67 10.88
N SER A 47 -5.02 -11.09 12.13
CA SER A 47 -5.40 -10.20 13.23
C SER A 47 -4.16 -9.62 13.89
N VAL A 48 -4.17 -8.31 14.14
CA VAL A 48 -3.08 -7.57 14.80
C VAL A 48 -3.64 -6.72 15.93
N LEU A 49 -2.81 -6.40 16.93
CA LEU A 49 -3.16 -5.42 17.95
C LEU A 49 -2.77 -4.03 17.45
N ASP A 50 -3.72 -3.10 17.47
CA ASP A 50 -3.43 -1.70 17.19
C ASP A 50 -2.72 -1.01 18.37
N ALA A 51 -2.35 0.26 18.19
CA ALA A 51 -1.69 1.05 19.23
C ALA A 51 -2.53 1.20 20.52
N GLN A 52 -3.84 1.00 20.45
CA GLN A 52 -4.78 1.04 21.58
C GLN A 52 -5.07 -0.37 22.15
N ARG A 53 -4.31 -1.40 21.75
CA ARG A 53 -4.48 -2.81 22.13
C ARG A 53 -5.83 -3.40 21.74
N ARG A 54 -6.46 -2.88 20.68
CA ARG A 54 -7.66 -3.48 20.09
C ARG A 54 -7.24 -4.47 19.03
N LEU A 55 -7.92 -5.61 18.98
CA LEU A 55 -7.72 -6.59 17.92
C LEU A 55 -8.39 -6.07 16.65
N VAL A 56 -7.60 -5.85 15.60
CA VAL A 56 -8.08 -5.45 14.26
C VAL A 56 -7.74 -6.55 13.26
N THR A 57 -8.61 -6.77 12.28
CA THR A 57 -8.40 -7.77 11.23
C THR A 57 -8.00 -7.07 9.94
N LEU A 58 -6.84 -7.46 9.42
CA LEU A 58 -6.35 -7.06 8.12
C LEU A 58 -6.82 -8.08 7.07
N SER A 59 -7.29 -7.59 5.93
CA SER A 59 -7.88 -8.38 4.84
C SER A 59 -6.88 -8.71 3.72
N GLY A 60 -5.62 -8.32 3.88
CA GLY A 60 -4.51 -8.67 2.99
C GLY A 60 -3.41 -7.62 2.97
N LYS A 61 -2.46 -7.77 2.06
CA LYS A 61 -1.34 -6.87 1.84
C LYS A 61 -1.04 -6.69 0.35
N ILE A 62 -0.80 -5.44 -0.06
CA ILE A 62 -0.31 -5.10 -1.39
C ILE A 62 1.17 -4.72 -1.30
N ILE A 63 1.99 -5.23 -2.23
CA ILE A 63 3.40 -4.83 -2.38
C ILE A 63 3.57 -4.30 -3.80
N ALA A 64 3.74 -2.99 -3.90
CA ALA A 64 4.01 -2.29 -5.15
C ALA A 64 5.51 -1.97 -5.27
N LYS A 65 6.06 -2.09 -6.47
CA LYS A 65 7.47 -1.76 -6.74
C LYS A 65 7.70 -0.26 -6.61
N GLY A 66 8.77 0.13 -5.91
CA GLY A 66 9.18 1.52 -5.77
C GLY A 66 8.34 2.33 -4.78
N ASP A 67 8.46 3.66 -4.85
CA ASP A 67 7.74 4.61 -4.00
C ASP A 67 6.49 5.10 -4.72
N ILE A 68 5.31 4.77 -4.18
CA ILE A 68 4.03 5.13 -4.80
C ILE A 68 3.61 6.57 -4.48
N TYR A 69 4.14 7.16 -3.41
CA TYR A 69 3.79 8.54 -3.05
C TYR A 69 4.93 9.26 -2.31
N PRO A 70 6.00 9.63 -3.02
CA PRO A 70 7.24 10.06 -2.37
C PRO A 70 7.06 11.22 -1.39
N GLY A 71 7.59 11.04 -0.18
CA GLY A 71 7.62 12.07 0.86
C GLY A 71 6.28 12.37 1.54
N GLN A 72 5.21 11.65 1.19
CA GLN A 72 3.87 11.91 1.72
C GLN A 72 3.30 10.69 2.47
N LEU A 73 2.38 10.95 3.40
CA LEU A 73 1.61 9.88 4.03
C LEU A 73 0.61 9.34 3.00
N LEU A 74 0.53 8.02 2.91
CA LEU A 74 -0.39 7.36 1.98
C LEU A 74 -1.62 6.91 2.75
N GLU A 75 -2.77 7.49 2.41
CA GLU A 75 -4.06 7.22 3.03
C GLU A 75 -5.13 7.04 1.95
N GLY A 76 -6.18 6.29 2.22
CA GLY A 76 -7.24 6.03 1.24
C GLY A 76 -7.46 4.55 1.04
N TYR A 77 -7.46 4.09 -0.22
CA TYR A 77 -7.88 2.73 -0.54
C TYR A 77 -7.15 2.15 -1.74
N VAL A 78 -7.23 0.83 -1.86
CA VAL A 78 -6.78 0.07 -3.02
C VAL A 78 -7.98 -0.63 -3.64
N GLU A 79 -8.12 -0.50 -4.95
CA GLU A 79 -9.05 -1.31 -5.75
C GLU A 79 -8.31 -2.54 -6.25
N VAL A 80 -8.86 -3.72 -5.95
CA VAL A 80 -8.37 -5.01 -6.41
C VAL A 80 -9.52 -5.73 -7.11
N GLY A 81 -9.55 -5.68 -8.45
CA GLY A 81 -10.71 -6.14 -9.20
C GLY A 81 -11.98 -5.36 -8.82
N PRO A 82 -13.07 -6.01 -8.38
CA PRO A 82 -14.29 -5.34 -7.92
C PRO A 82 -14.21 -4.84 -6.47
N ASP A 83 -13.20 -5.27 -5.71
CA ASP A 83 -13.13 -5.01 -4.28
C ASP A 83 -12.41 -3.69 -3.98
N LYS A 84 -13.02 -2.87 -3.13
CA LYS A 84 -12.40 -1.67 -2.55
C LYS A 84 -11.98 -1.97 -1.12
N LYS A 85 -10.68 -1.86 -0.82
CA LYS A 85 -10.11 -2.15 0.50
C LYS A 85 -9.37 -0.91 1.02
N PHE A 86 -9.59 -0.54 2.27
CA PHE A 86 -8.97 0.65 2.85
C PHE A 86 -7.53 0.38 3.26
N ILE A 87 -6.68 1.39 3.13
CA ILE A 87 -5.29 1.33 3.58
C ILE A 87 -5.31 1.50 5.10
N TYR A 88 -4.95 0.44 5.82
CA TYR A 88 -4.81 0.47 7.28
C TYR A 88 -3.43 1.01 7.68
N ASN A 89 -2.39 0.60 6.95
CA ASN A 89 -1.01 1.01 7.20
C ASN A 89 -0.21 0.99 5.89
N ALA A 90 0.74 1.92 5.76
CA ALA A 90 1.63 2.01 4.61
C ALA A 90 3.09 2.08 5.06
N ALA A 91 3.95 1.29 4.43
CA ALA A 91 5.38 1.25 4.70
C ALA A 91 6.20 1.36 3.42
N ARG A 92 7.35 2.04 3.50
CA ARG A 92 8.34 2.11 2.41
C ARG A 92 9.55 1.30 2.81
N ILE A 93 9.75 0.17 2.16
CA ILE A 93 10.93 -0.68 2.37
C ILE A 93 12.09 -0.05 1.61
N ARG A 94 13.21 0.18 2.31
CA ARG A 94 14.38 0.86 1.73
C ARG A 94 15.53 -0.10 1.52
N ASN A 95 16.26 0.12 0.43
CA ASN A 95 17.57 -0.47 0.21
C ASN A 95 18.59 0.16 1.18
N PRO A 96 19.77 -0.48 1.37
CA PRO A 96 20.84 0.07 2.19
C PRO A 96 21.34 1.45 1.75
N ASP A 97 21.16 1.81 0.48
CA ASP A 97 21.50 3.13 -0.09
C ASP A 97 20.41 4.20 0.16
N GLY A 98 19.30 3.84 0.80
CA GLY A 98 18.18 4.72 1.14
C GLY A 98 17.09 4.83 0.07
N SER A 99 17.31 4.30 -1.14
CA SER A 99 16.29 4.23 -2.18
C SER A 99 15.12 3.33 -1.75
N VAL A 100 13.91 3.61 -2.23
CA VAL A 100 12.72 2.80 -1.89
C VAL A 100 12.65 1.59 -2.81
N PHE A 101 12.74 0.40 -2.22
CA PHE A 101 12.60 -0.89 -2.89
C PHE A 101 11.14 -1.18 -3.23
N SER A 102 10.25 -0.99 -2.26
CA SER A 102 8.82 -1.23 -2.41
C SER A 102 7.98 -0.37 -1.47
N THR A 103 6.73 -0.18 -1.85
CA THR A 103 5.66 0.35 -1.03
C THR A 103 4.75 -0.80 -0.63
N GLU A 104 4.60 -1.04 0.67
CA GLU A 104 3.72 -2.08 1.21
C GLU A 104 2.50 -1.46 1.87
N LEU A 105 1.32 -1.96 1.54
CA LEU A 105 0.04 -1.52 2.09
C LEU A 105 -0.62 -2.68 2.81
N ASP A 106 -0.82 -2.54 4.12
CA ASP A 106 -1.71 -3.43 4.85
C ASP A 106 -3.14 -2.95 4.64
N LEU A 107 -4.02 -3.86 4.25
CA LEU A 107 -5.40 -3.55 3.90
C LEU A 107 -6.36 -3.94 5.02
N SER A 108 -7.33 -3.08 5.28
CA SER A 108 -8.54 -3.42 6.01
C SER A 108 -9.71 -3.55 5.03
N GLY A 109 -10.64 -4.42 5.37
CA GLY A 109 -11.88 -4.66 4.63
C GLY A 109 -12.95 -5.09 5.60
#